data_AF-A0A1H6M8P9-F1
#
_entry.id   AF-A0A1H6M8P9-F1
#
_cell.length_a   1.000
_cell.length_b   1.000
_cell.length_c   1.000
_cell.angle_alpha   90.00
_cell.angle_beta   90.00
_cell.angle_gamma   90.00
#
_symmetry.space_group_name_H-M   'P 1'
#
loop_
_entity.id
_entity.type
_entity.pdbx_description
1 polymer ?
#
loop_
_entity_poly.entity_id
_entity_poly.type
_entity_poly.pdbx_seq_one_letter_code
_entity_poly.pdbx_strand_id
1 'polypeptide(L)'
;MIKRNSIAGLALLSVFAAPTMAATVLTDANLDQFEAMLPKLQQLEQRPQNKQFNLQRHCDWPRHYREISAQEKDSAYQAEIEQLAKEHGFTPVQFVELSAKVTWPVLDSVQPMLEVSRQALMFLPAAQRQKTEKTIQQGQQYYQTLTGCLTADDKTALAKHHDRIMQIAKRLGGVEQILPPGMAVENKL
;
A
#
# COMPACT_ATOMS: atom_id res chain seq x y z
N MET A 1 -42.70 56.84 -27.52
CA MET A 1 -41.69 56.62 -26.46
C MET A 1 -41.85 55.20 -25.93
N ILE A 2 -40.84 54.36 -26.15
CA ILE A 2 -40.77 52.93 -25.77
C ILE A 2 -40.23 52.81 -24.34
N LYS A 3 -40.79 51.93 -23.50
CA LYS A 3 -40.16 51.31 -22.30
C LYS A 3 -41.18 50.36 -21.66
N ARG A 4 -40.89 49.14 -21.21
CA ARG A 4 -39.81 48.16 -21.42
C ARG A 4 -40.37 46.91 -20.72
N ASN A 5 -40.40 45.77 -21.41
CA ASN A 5 -40.81 44.48 -20.85
C ASN A 5 -39.84 44.04 -19.75
N SER A 6 -40.36 43.55 -18.62
CA SER A 6 -39.59 42.79 -17.64
C SER A 6 -39.93 41.31 -17.77
N ILE A 7 -39.05 40.58 -18.47
CA ILE A 7 -39.02 39.12 -18.50
C ILE A 7 -38.27 38.70 -17.24
N ALA A 8 -38.95 38.03 -16.31
CA ALA A 8 -38.33 37.35 -15.18
C ALA A 8 -37.60 36.10 -15.71
N GLY A 9 -36.27 36.19 -15.80
CA GLY A 9 -35.41 35.05 -16.14
C GLY A 9 -35.25 34.14 -14.93
N LEU A 10 -35.79 32.92 -15.02
CA LEU A 10 -35.53 31.83 -14.08
C LEU A 10 -34.11 31.29 -14.36
N ALA A 11 -33.15 31.63 -13.51
CA ALA A 11 -31.80 31.05 -13.58
C ALA A 11 -31.83 29.65 -12.93
N LEU A 12 -31.68 28.61 -13.75
CA LEU A 12 -31.42 27.24 -13.32
C LEU A 12 -30.04 27.18 -12.65
N LEU A 13 -30.04 27.04 -11.32
CA LEU A 13 -28.86 26.69 -10.54
C LEU A 13 -28.48 25.23 -10.84
N SER A 14 -27.60 25.04 -11.81
CA SER A 14 -26.88 23.79 -12.03
C SER A 14 -25.99 23.52 -10.82
N VAL A 15 -26.46 22.65 -9.93
CA VAL A 15 -25.67 22.10 -8.83
C VAL A 15 -24.54 21.28 -9.46
N PHE A 16 -23.35 21.86 -9.53
CA PHE A 16 -22.13 21.10 -9.77
C PHE A 16 -21.97 20.13 -8.60
N ALA A 17 -22.31 18.86 -8.82
CA ALA A 17 -21.92 17.79 -7.93
C ALA A 17 -20.38 17.72 -7.95
N ALA A 18 -19.74 18.35 -6.97
CA ALA A 18 -18.33 18.12 -6.72
C ALA A 18 -18.17 16.61 -6.45
N PRO A 19 -17.28 15.89 -7.15
CA PRO A 19 -16.98 14.52 -6.79
C PRO A 19 -16.44 14.56 -5.36
N THR A 20 -17.18 13.97 -4.43
CA THR A 20 -16.66 13.68 -3.10
C THR A 20 -15.48 12.74 -3.32
N MET A 21 -14.27 13.29 -3.31
CA MET A 21 -13.03 12.52 -3.30
C MET A 21 -13.18 11.51 -2.17
N ALA A 22 -13.09 10.21 -2.48
CA ALA A 22 -13.21 9.17 -1.48
C ALA A 22 -12.18 9.47 -0.37
N ALA A 23 -12.63 9.52 0.88
CA ALA A 23 -11.78 9.86 2.00
C ALA A 23 -10.65 8.82 2.25
N THR A 24 -10.76 7.66 1.60
CA THR A 24 -9.77 6.59 1.54
C THR A 24 -9.67 6.03 0.13
N VAL A 25 -8.48 5.55 -0.26
CA VAL A 25 -8.28 4.76 -1.48
C VAL A 25 -8.74 3.30 -1.33
N LEU A 26 -9.09 2.85 -0.13
CA LEU A 26 -9.54 1.47 0.16
C LEU A 26 -11.04 1.29 -0.13
N THR A 27 -11.46 1.56 -1.37
CA THR A 27 -12.83 1.36 -1.82
C THR A 27 -13.00 -0.02 -2.48
N ASP A 28 -14.22 -0.52 -2.55
CA ASP A 28 -14.51 -1.77 -3.28
C ASP A 28 -14.00 -1.73 -4.72
N ALA A 29 -14.27 -0.63 -5.44
CA ALA A 29 -13.83 -0.45 -6.81
C ALA A 29 -12.31 -0.43 -6.96
N ASN A 30 -11.59 0.25 -6.05
CA ASN A 30 -10.12 0.27 -6.09
C ASN A 30 -9.54 -1.09 -5.74
N LEU A 31 -10.12 -1.82 -4.79
CA LEU A 31 -9.67 -3.18 -4.48
C LEU A 31 -9.96 -4.14 -5.66
N ASP A 32 -11.08 -3.98 -6.38
CA ASP A 32 -11.38 -4.77 -7.59
C ASP A 32 -10.32 -4.54 -8.67
N GLN A 33 -9.96 -3.28 -8.92
CA GLN A 33 -8.92 -2.94 -9.89
C GLN A 33 -7.54 -3.44 -9.46
N PHE A 34 -7.19 -3.31 -8.18
CA PHE A 34 -5.94 -3.82 -7.64
C PHE A 34 -5.86 -5.36 -7.76
N GLU A 35 -6.97 -6.06 -7.49
CA GLU A 35 -7.05 -7.51 -7.67
C GLU A 35 -6.86 -7.94 -9.12
N ALA A 36 -7.43 -7.19 -10.07
CA ALA A 36 -7.25 -7.45 -11.49
C ALA A 36 -5.80 -7.26 -11.95
N MET A 37 -5.01 -6.42 -11.26
CA MET A 37 -3.59 -6.22 -11.55
C MET A 37 -2.69 -7.37 -11.06
N LEU A 38 -3.13 -8.16 -10.07
CA LEU A 38 -2.26 -9.12 -9.37
C LEU A 38 -1.51 -10.08 -10.30
N PRO A 39 -2.11 -10.67 -11.35
CA PRO A 39 -1.38 -11.59 -12.23
C PRO A 39 -0.18 -10.93 -12.93
N LYS A 40 -0.33 -9.67 -13.37
CA LYS A 40 0.77 -8.92 -13.98
C LYS A 40 1.79 -8.46 -12.94
N LEU A 41 1.33 -8.03 -11.75
CA LEU A 41 2.23 -7.67 -10.64
C LEU A 41 3.11 -8.86 -10.23
N GLN A 42 2.55 -10.06 -10.13
CA GLN A 42 3.30 -11.29 -9.83
C GLN A 42 4.36 -11.60 -10.89
N GLN A 43 4.09 -11.34 -12.18
CA GLN A 43 5.07 -11.51 -13.24
C GLN A 43 6.21 -10.51 -13.12
N LEU A 44 5.87 -9.25 -12.79
CA LEU A 44 6.85 -8.18 -12.60
C LEU A 44 7.74 -8.43 -11.37
N GLU A 45 7.20 -8.99 -10.28
CA GLU A 45 7.97 -9.33 -9.07
C GLU A 45 9.08 -10.38 -9.28
N GLN A 46 9.00 -11.18 -10.34
CA GLN A 46 10.02 -12.17 -10.70
C GLN A 46 11.31 -11.53 -11.24
N ARG A 47 11.25 -10.25 -11.63
CA ARG A 47 12.42 -9.49 -12.07
C ARG A 47 13.30 -9.09 -10.88
N PRO A 48 14.61 -8.88 -11.07
CA PRO A 48 15.46 -8.28 -10.05
C PRO A 48 14.93 -6.89 -9.70
N GLN A 49 14.46 -6.72 -8.46
CA GLN A 49 13.86 -5.48 -7.97
C GLN A 49 14.54 -5.03 -6.67
N ASN A 50 14.47 -3.74 -6.36
CA ASN A 50 14.91 -3.25 -5.07
C ASN A 50 13.94 -3.74 -3.97
N LYS A 51 14.36 -4.70 -3.14
CA LYS A 51 13.55 -5.19 -2.01
C LYS A 51 13.80 -4.43 -0.70
N GLN A 52 14.63 -3.39 -0.73
CA GLN A 52 15.08 -2.65 0.47
C GLN A 52 14.72 -1.16 0.37
N PHE A 53 13.45 -0.86 0.15
CA PHE A 53 12.97 0.51 0.20
C PHE A 53 13.06 1.07 1.63
N ASN A 54 13.68 2.23 1.76
CA ASN A 54 13.66 2.99 3.00
C ASN A 54 12.48 3.96 2.96
N LEU A 55 11.47 3.68 3.80
CA LEU A 55 10.29 4.52 3.93
C LEU A 55 10.52 5.58 5.02
N GLN A 56 10.42 6.86 4.63
CA GLN A 56 10.57 8.00 5.55
C GLN A 56 9.32 8.18 6.41
N ARG A 57 9.46 8.76 7.61
CA ARG A 57 8.33 8.93 8.55
C ARG A 57 7.52 10.21 8.26
N HIS A 58 6.66 10.18 7.23
CA HIS A 58 5.65 11.21 6.94
C HIS A 58 4.43 10.60 6.23
N CYS A 59 3.37 11.37 6.02
CA CYS A 59 2.13 10.89 5.38
C CYS A 59 1.77 11.59 4.06
N ASP A 60 2.73 12.32 3.49
CA ASP A 60 2.64 12.88 2.14
C ASP A 60 2.88 11.76 1.10
N TRP A 61 1.80 11.20 0.54
CA TRP A 61 1.88 10.14 -0.48
C TRP A 61 2.55 10.57 -1.79
N PRO A 62 2.29 11.77 -2.34
CA PRO A 62 3.09 12.30 -3.45
C PRO A 62 4.59 12.32 -3.17
N ARG A 63 4.99 12.65 -1.94
CA ARG A 63 6.39 12.60 -1.52
C ARG A 63 6.90 11.17 -1.40
N HIS A 64 6.13 10.26 -0.79
CA HIS A 64 6.48 8.83 -0.74
C HIS A 64 6.76 8.25 -2.12
N TYR A 65 5.89 8.53 -3.08
CA TYR A 65 6.08 8.11 -4.46
C TYR A 65 7.43 8.60 -5.01
N ARG A 66 7.73 9.90 -4.92
CA ARG A 66 9.02 10.44 -5.39
C ARG A 66 10.23 9.79 -4.72
N GLU A 67 10.15 9.55 -3.41
CA GLU A 67 11.23 8.94 -2.63
C GLU A 67 11.43 7.46 -2.96
N ILE A 68 10.35 6.71 -3.21
CA ILE A 68 10.40 5.30 -3.64
C ILE A 68 10.93 5.20 -5.06
N SER A 69 10.40 6.02 -5.99
CA SER A 69 10.88 6.10 -7.37
C SER A 69 12.37 6.42 -7.46
N ALA A 70 12.87 7.34 -6.65
CA ALA A 70 14.29 7.67 -6.61
C ALA A 70 15.19 6.53 -6.09
N GLN A 71 14.62 5.54 -5.40
CA GLN A 71 15.31 4.36 -4.89
C GLN A 71 15.26 3.17 -5.87
N GLU A 72 14.39 3.20 -6.88
CA GLU A 72 14.34 2.16 -7.90
C GLU A 72 15.47 2.37 -8.92
N LYS A 73 16.23 1.32 -9.20
CA LYS A 73 17.39 1.35 -10.09
C LYS A 73 17.02 0.92 -11.51
N ASP A 74 15.95 0.14 -11.68
CA ASP A 74 15.42 -0.25 -12.99
C ASP A 74 14.26 0.68 -13.38
N SER A 75 14.57 1.70 -14.18
CA SER A 75 13.57 2.65 -14.67
C SER A 75 12.55 2.02 -15.63
N ALA A 76 12.89 0.92 -16.30
CA ALA A 76 11.95 0.19 -17.15
C ALA A 76 10.93 -0.58 -16.30
N TYR A 77 11.40 -1.23 -15.24
CA TYR A 77 10.52 -1.85 -14.24
C TYR A 77 9.54 -0.84 -13.64
N GLN A 78 10.04 0.34 -13.24
CA GLN A 78 9.20 1.40 -12.70
C GLN A 78 8.14 1.86 -13.72
N ALA A 79 8.54 2.09 -14.97
CA ALA A 79 7.62 2.52 -16.03
C ALA A 79 6.54 1.48 -16.34
N GLU A 80 6.87 0.19 -16.30
CA GLU A 80 5.90 -0.90 -16.48
C GLU A 80 4.86 -0.94 -15.36
N ILE A 81 5.28 -0.75 -14.10
CA ILE A 81 4.36 -0.65 -12.95
C ILE A 81 3.45 0.57 -13.07
N GLU A 82 3.99 1.74 -13.42
CA GLU A 82 3.20 2.96 -13.59
C GLU A 82 2.19 2.84 -14.74
N GLN A 83 2.60 2.23 -15.85
CA GLN A 83 1.72 1.97 -16.99
C GLN A 83 0.62 0.98 -16.62
N LEU A 84 0.95 -0.09 -15.88
CA LEU A 84 -0.04 -1.04 -15.37
C LEU A 84 -1.04 -0.37 -14.42
N ALA A 85 -0.57 0.45 -13.48
CA ALA A 85 -1.43 1.22 -12.59
C ALA A 85 -2.40 2.10 -13.37
N LYS A 86 -1.90 2.79 -14.41
CA LYS A 86 -2.70 3.66 -15.27
C LYS A 86 -3.76 2.88 -16.09
N GLU A 87 -3.42 1.70 -16.61
CA GLU A 87 -4.37 0.81 -17.31
C GLU A 87 -5.56 0.42 -16.42
N HIS A 88 -5.34 0.36 -15.11
CA HIS A 88 -6.36 0.03 -14.11
C HIS A 88 -6.95 1.26 -13.40
N GLY A 89 -6.74 2.46 -13.96
CA GLY A 89 -7.38 3.69 -13.48
C GLY A 89 -6.73 4.35 -12.27
N PHE A 90 -5.53 3.92 -11.89
CA PHE A 90 -4.77 4.55 -10.81
C PHE A 90 -3.79 5.59 -11.33
N THR A 91 -3.63 6.68 -10.58
CA THR A 91 -2.39 7.47 -10.63
C THR A 91 -1.26 6.73 -9.91
N PRO A 92 0.02 7.00 -10.23
CA PRO A 92 1.14 6.38 -9.50
C PRO A 92 1.08 6.61 -7.98
N VAL A 93 0.63 7.80 -7.56
CA VAL A 93 0.47 8.14 -6.13
C VAL A 93 -0.61 7.28 -5.47
N GLN A 94 -1.79 7.15 -6.10
CA GLN A 94 -2.86 6.31 -5.58
C GLN A 94 -2.45 4.84 -5.52
N PHE A 95 -1.70 4.36 -6.52
CA PHE A 95 -1.21 2.99 -6.53
C PHE A 95 -0.22 2.74 -5.37
N VAL A 96 0.72 3.65 -5.12
CA VAL A 96 1.65 3.56 -3.98
C VAL A 96 0.88 3.58 -2.66
N GLU A 97 -0.05 4.53 -2.50
CA GLU A 97 -0.87 4.64 -1.29
C GLU A 97 -1.70 3.37 -1.04
N LEU A 98 -2.39 2.88 -2.07
CA LEU A 98 -3.21 1.67 -1.98
C LEU A 98 -2.35 0.45 -1.65
N SER A 99 -1.23 0.25 -2.35
CA SER A 99 -0.31 -0.86 -2.11
C SER A 99 0.21 -0.87 -0.68
N ALA A 100 0.59 0.29 -0.16
CA ALA A 100 1.06 0.45 1.21
C ALA A 100 -0.06 0.10 2.22
N LYS A 101 -1.28 0.61 2.00
CA LYS A 101 -2.43 0.36 2.88
C LYS A 101 -2.90 -1.10 2.84
N VAL A 102 -2.89 -1.76 1.68
CA VAL A 102 -3.22 -3.18 1.52
C VAL A 102 -2.14 -4.08 2.15
N THR A 103 -0.89 -3.63 2.22
CA THR A 103 0.19 -4.37 2.91
C THR A 103 0.09 -4.27 4.43
N TRP A 104 -0.53 -3.21 4.96
CA TRP A 104 -0.56 -2.95 6.41
C TRP A 104 -1.17 -4.09 7.25
N PRO A 105 -2.33 -4.69 6.91
CA PRO A 105 -2.89 -5.80 7.71
C PRO A 105 -1.96 -7.01 7.82
N VAL A 106 -1.17 -7.27 6.79
CA VAL A 106 -0.19 -8.35 6.80
C VAL A 106 0.90 -8.05 7.82
N LEU A 107 1.44 -6.83 7.78
CA LEU A 107 2.47 -6.37 8.72
C LEU A 107 1.96 -6.33 10.16
N ASP A 108 0.70 -5.96 10.34
CA ASP A 108 0.02 -5.98 11.64
C ASP A 108 -0.06 -7.41 12.19
N SER A 109 -0.48 -8.37 11.36
CA SER A 109 -0.61 -9.77 11.74
C SER A 109 0.70 -10.44 12.20
N VAL A 110 1.84 -9.97 11.70
CA VAL A 110 3.16 -10.52 12.05
C VAL A 110 3.84 -9.79 13.20
N GLN A 111 3.30 -8.66 13.70
CA GLN A 111 3.90 -7.93 14.83
C GLN A 111 4.12 -8.81 16.08
N PRO A 112 3.17 -9.67 16.52
CA PRO A 112 3.40 -10.53 17.67
C PRO A 112 4.60 -11.46 17.48
N MET A 113 4.75 -12.00 16.26
CA MET A 113 5.85 -12.89 15.92
C MET A 113 7.19 -12.15 15.89
N LEU A 114 7.22 -10.91 15.40
CA LEU A 114 8.42 -10.06 15.45
C LEU A 114 8.84 -9.74 16.89
N GLU A 115 7.88 -9.53 17.79
CA GLU A 115 8.18 -9.27 19.20
C GLU A 115 8.72 -10.52 19.91
N VAL A 116 8.16 -11.71 19.64
CA VAL A 116 8.75 -12.99 20.09
C VAL A 116 10.16 -13.17 19.53
N SER A 117 10.37 -12.87 18.24
CA SER A 117 11.68 -12.96 17.59
C SER A 117 12.71 -12.04 18.25
N ARG A 118 12.28 -10.84 18.65
CA ARG A 118 13.12 -9.89 19.39
C ARG A 118 13.57 -10.46 20.73
N GLN A 119 12.66 -11.04 21.49
CA GLN A 119 12.98 -11.66 22.78
C GLN A 119 13.92 -12.87 22.59
N ALA A 120 13.77 -13.60 21.49
CA ALA A 120 14.61 -14.75 21.16
C ALA A 120 16.01 -14.41 20.62
N LEU A 121 16.31 -13.13 20.30
CA LEU A 121 17.61 -12.70 19.73
C LEU A 121 18.82 -13.16 20.57
N MET A 122 18.66 -13.22 21.90
CA MET A 122 19.72 -13.64 22.82
C MET A 122 20.16 -15.10 22.61
N PHE A 123 19.28 -15.94 22.06
CA PHE A 123 19.57 -17.35 21.79
C PHE A 123 20.18 -17.59 20.41
N LEU A 124 20.25 -16.57 19.54
CA LEU A 124 20.85 -16.70 18.22
C LEU A 124 22.38 -16.54 18.27
N PRO A 125 23.13 -17.25 17.40
CA PRO A 125 24.54 -16.99 17.14
C PRO A 125 24.78 -15.53 16.73
N ALA A 126 25.94 -14.96 17.11
CA ALA A 126 26.22 -13.53 16.93
C ALA A 126 26.01 -13.02 15.48
N ALA A 127 26.45 -13.78 14.47
CA ALA A 127 26.28 -13.43 13.07
C ALA A 127 24.80 -13.43 12.62
N GLN A 128 23.98 -14.34 13.15
CA GLN A 128 22.54 -14.38 12.85
C GLN A 128 21.79 -13.29 13.63
N ARG A 129 22.17 -13.05 14.88
CA ARG A 129 21.56 -12.03 15.75
C ARG A 129 21.56 -10.65 15.09
N GLN A 130 22.70 -10.19 14.58
CA GLN A 130 22.80 -8.87 13.96
C GLN A 130 21.91 -8.74 12.71
N LYS A 131 21.84 -9.80 11.89
CA LYS A 131 20.98 -9.82 10.70
C LYS A 131 19.50 -9.79 11.09
N THR A 132 19.10 -10.64 12.03
CA THR A 132 17.71 -10.72 12.51
C THR A 132 17.29 -9.43 13.20
N GLU A 133 18.15 -8.83 14.01
CA GLU A 133 17.89 -7.55 14.67
C GLU A 133 17.64 -6.43 13.64
N LYS A 134 18.46 -6.35 12.60
CA LYS A 134 18.25 -5.39 11.50
C LYS A 134 16.91 -5.61 10.81
N THR A 135 16.55 -6.86 10.51
CA THR A 135 15.25 -7.20 9.89
C THR A 135 14.08 -6.80 10.79
N ILE A 136 14.15 -7.09 12.10
CA ILE A 136 13.10 -6.69 13.06
C ILE A 136 12.95 -5.17 13.11
N GLN A 137 14.06 -4.44 13.21
CA GLN A 137 14.03 -2.98 13.25
C GLN A 137 13.44 -2.37 11.96
N GLN A 138 13.84 -2.89 10.80
CA GLN A 138 13.29 -2.45 9.51
C GLN A 138 11.79 -2.71 9.40
N GLY A 139 11.33 -3.92 9.75
CA GLY A 139 9.91 -4.27 9.73
C GLY A 139 9.09 -3.38 10.66
N GLN A 140 9.61 -3.06 11.84
CA GLN A 140 8.92 -2.19 12.79
C GLN A 140 8.90 -0.73 12.36
N GLN A 141 9.99 -0.21 11.79
CA GLN A 141 9.99 1.13 11.24
C GLN A 141 8.94 1.26 10.14
N TYR A 142 8.88 0.28 9.24
CA TYR A 142 7.91 0.26 8.15
C TYR A 142 6.47 0.19 8.68
N TYR A 143 6.19 -0.74 9.60
CA TYR A 143 4.88 -0.84 10.26
C TYR A 143 4.48 0.46 10.97
N GLN A 144 5.38 1.08 11.74
CA GLN A 144 5.09 2.34 12.46
C GLN A 144 4.81 3.49 11.50
N THR A 145 5.58 3.61 10.42
CA THR A 145 5.36 4.65 9.41
C THR A 145 3.99 4.49 8.76
N LEU A 146 3.63 3.28 8.33
CA LEU A 146 2.31 3.04 7.72
C LEU A 146 1.19 3.27 8.72
N THR A 147 1.31 2.74 9.93
CA THR A 147 0.32 2.91 11.01
C THR A 147 0.06 4.39 11.32
N GLY A 148 1.13 5.19 11.35
CA GLY A 148 1.04 6.64 11.58
C GLY A 148 0.31 7.41 10.48
N CYS A 149 0.17 6.81 9.29
CA CYS A 149 -0.47 7.42 8.12
C CYS A 149 -1.88 6.88 7.83
N LEU A 150 -2.39 5.97 8.65
CA LEU A 150 -3.77 5.51 8.54
C LEU A 150 -4.73 6.50 9.20
N THR A 151 -5.62 7.05 8.40
CA THR A 151 -6.75 7.87 8.87
C THR A 151 -7.83 7.00 9.54
N ALA A 152 -8.85 7.63 10.13
CA ALA A 152 -10.00 6.90 10.70
C ALA A 152 -10.80 6.15 9.60
N ASP A 153 -10.95 6.77 8.43
CA ASP A 153 -11.63 6.16 7.29
C ASP A 153 -10.84 4.98 6.73
N ASP A 154 -9.51 5.08 6.69
CA ASP A 154 -8.65 3.96 6.32
C ASP A 154 -8.82 2.78 7.29
N LYS A 155 -8.80 3.03 8.60
CA LYS A 155 -8.97 1.96 9.60
C LYS A 155 -10.33 1.28 9.48
N THR A 156 -11.38 2.05 9.22
CA THR A 156 -12.72 1.53 8.99
C THR A 156 -12.78 0.67 7.72
N ALA A 157 -12.18 1.14 6.63
CA ALA A 157 -12.11 0.40 5.38
C ALA A 157 -11.24 -0.86 5.48
N LEU A 158 -10.10 -0.80 6.17
CA LEU A 158 -9.25 -1.95 6.45
C LEU A 158 -9.98 -3.02 7.26
N ALA A 159 -10.76 -2.62 8.27
CA ALA A 159 -11.58 -3.55 9.04
C ALA A 159 -12.67 -4.20 8.17
N LYS A 160 -13.37 -3.40 7.34
CA LYS A 160 -14.39 -3.90 6.40
C LYS A 160 -13.80 -4.89 5.38
N HIS A 161 -12.59 -4.62 4.88
CA HIS A 161 -11.97 -5.38 3.79
C HIS A 161 -10.88 -6.36 4.26
N HIS A 162 -10.78 -6.65 5.55
CA HIS A 162 -9.68 -7.40 6.14
C HIS A 162 -9.43 -8.75 5.42
N ASP A 163 -10.43 -9.63 5.36
CA ASP A 163 -10.27 -10.96 4.76
C ASP A 163 -9.88 -10.90 3.28
N ARG A 164 -10.48 -9.94 2.57
CA ARG A 164 -10.20 -9.68 1.14
C ARG A 164 -8.74 -9.26 0.95
N ILE A 165 -8.26 -8.32 1.76
CA ILE A 165 -6.87 -7.85 1.74
C ILE A 165 -5.90 -8.99 2.11
N MET A 166 -6.22 -9.81 3.10
CA MET A 166 -5.38 -10.96 3.45
C MET A 166 -5.30 -11.99 2.31
N GLN A 167 -6.38 -12.20 1.55
CA GLN A 167 -6.36 -13.05 0.36
C GLN A 167 -5.51 -12.45 -0.78
N ILE A 168 -5.60 -11.14 -1.00
CA ILE A 168 -4.76 -10.41 -1.94
C ILE A 168 -3.28 -10.61 -1.59
N ALA A 169 -2.92 -10.39 -0.32
CA ALA A 169 -1.56 -10.57 0.16
C ALA A 169 -1.04 -11.99 -0.02
N LYS A 170 -1.87 -13.00 0.23
CA LYS A 170 -1.52 -14.41 -0.02
C LYS A 170 -1.20 -14.67 -1.49
N ARG A 171 -1.95 -14.06 -2.41
CA ARG A 171 -1.69 -14.18 -3.86
C ARG A 171 -0.36 -13.50 -4.22
N LEU A 172 -0.01 -12.37 -3.62
CA LEU A 172 1.27 -11.68 -3.83
C LEU A 172 2.47 -12.36 -3.12
N GLY A 173 2.31 -13.57 -2.56
CA GLY A 173 3.39 -14.28 -1.84
C GLY A 173 3.76 -13.65 -0.49
N GLY A 174 2.87 -12.82 0.06
CA GLY A 174 3.18 -11.74 0.99
C GLY A 174 3.28 -12.04 2.48
N VAL A 175 3.23 -13.29 2.95
CA VAL A 175 3.49 -13.60 4.38
C VAL A 175 4.89 -14.20 4.56
N GLU A 176 5.27 -15.14 3.69
CA GLU A 176 6.50 -15.94 3.82
C GLU A 176 7.77 -15.11 3.58
N GLN A 177 7.71 -14.07 2.75
CA GLN A 177 8.88 -13.21 2.44
C GLN A 177 9.19 -12.18 3.54
N ILE A 178 8.22 -11.90 4.43
CA ILE A 178 8.36 -10.90 5.51
C ILE A 178 8.95 -11.55 6.76
N LEU A 179 8.85 -12.88 6.89
CA LEU A 179 9.42 -13.60 8.02
C LEU A 179 10.93 -13.80 7.83
N PRO A 180 11.73 -13.66 8.89
CA PRO A 180 13.14 -14.03 8.85
C PRO A 180 13.32 -15.46 8.30
N PRO A 181 14.37 -15.74 7.50
CA PRO A 181 14.68 -17.09 7.07
C PRO A 181 14.76 -18.05 8.27
N GLY A 182 13.98 -19.14 8.24
CA GLY A 182 13.82 -20.09 9.36
C GLY A 182 12.53 -19.92 10.18
N MET A 183 11.69 -18.92 9.87
CA MET A 183 10.38 -18.67 10.52
C MET A 183 9.19 -18.85 9.57
N ALA A 184 9.43 -19.03 8.27
CA ALA A 184 8.40 -19.44 7.32
C ALA A 184 7.97 -20.87 7.66
N VAL A 185 6.69 -21.05 7.98
CA VAL A 185 6.11 -22.40 8.10
C VAL A 185 6.15 -23.01 6.72
N GLU A 186 7.09 -23.91 6.46
CA GLU A 186 7.00 -24.84 5.34
C GLU A 186 5.71 -25.64 5.55
N ASN A 187 4.61 -25.24 4.89
CA ASN A 187 3.46 -26.12 4.71
C ASN A 187 3.88 -27.21 3.71
N LYS A 188 4.62 -28.21 4.21
CA LYS A 188 4.68 -29.52 3.60
C LYS A 188 3.42 -30.26 4.01
N LEU A 189 2.37 -30.11 3.22
CA LEU A 189 1.36 -31.16 3.02
C LEU A 189 1.81 -32.00 1.83
#